data_AF-A0A8C5T4W0-F1
#
_entry.id   AF-A0A8C5T4W0-F1
#
_cell.length_a   1.000
_cell.length_b   1.000
_cell.length_c   1.000
_cell.angle_alpha   90.00
_cell.angle_beta   90.00
_cell.angle_gamma   90.00
#
_symmetry.space_group_name_H-M   'P 1'
#
loop_
_entity.id
_entity.type
_entity.pdbx_description
1 polymer ?
#
loop_
_entity_poly.entity_id
_entity_poly.type
_entity_poly.pdbx_seq_one_letter_code
_entity_poly.pdbx_strand_id
1 'polypeptide(L)'
;MVYKGLDIITNKVSPQEQRLCRHHMISFVDPLVSNYTVVDFRDKAVPVISFDIPIVVGGTNYYIESLLWKVLINTKVPDRKMELEQLDSAELHRRLSQVDPEMAAKLHPHDKRKVARSLQVFEETGIPHSEILQQQQEEEGGGPLGGPLKYPHSCILWLHADQAGESRLLAGWGRAESLLLPRRRQQSLWHPWV
;
A
#
# COMPACT_ATOMS: atom_id res chain seq x y z
N MET A 1 5.57 11.62 -2.01
CA MET A 1 6.64 10.69 -2.44
C MET A 1 7.85 10.77 -1.51
N VAL A 2 8.45 9.62 -1.17
CA VAL A 2 9.55 9.48 -0.21
C VAL A 2 10.94 9.90 -0.72
N TYR A 3 11.22 9.79 -2.03
CA TYR A 3 12.56 10.04 -2.59
C TYR A 3 12.90 11.53 -2.75
N LYS A 4 14.16 11.88 -2.47
CA LYS A 4 14.74 13.21 -2.68
C LYS A 4 14.98 13.52 -4.16
N GLY A 5 14.86 14.80 -4.55
CA GLY A 5 15.28 15.32 -5.85
C GLY A 5 14.41 14.94 -7.06
N LEU A 6 13.47 14.01 -6.91
CA LEU A 6 12.64 13.49 -8.00
C LEU A 6 11.27 14.21 -8.10
N ASP A 7 11.23 15.51 -7.84
CA ASP A 7 9.99 16.24 -7.53
C ASP A 7 9.01 16.31 -8.71
N ILE A 8 9.51 16.64 -9.91
CA ILE A 8 8.68 16.82 -11.12
C ILE A 8 8.07 15.51 -11.58
N ILE A 9 8.91 14.47 -11.75
CA ILE A 9 8.49 13.17 -12.31
C ILE A 9 7.49 12.43 -11.42
N THR A 10 7.31 12.88 -10.19
CA THR A 10 6.48 12.20 -9.18
C THR A 10 5.39 13.09 -8.62
N ASN A 11 5.14 14.19 -9.33
CA ASN A 11 4.10 15.14 -9.04
C ASN A 11 4.10 15.57 -7.56
N LYS A 12 5.30 15.88 -7.05
CA LYS A 12 5.47 16.26 -5.64
C LYS A 12 4.86 17.64 -5.41
N VAL A 13 4.11 17.77 -4.32
CA VAL A 13 3.58 19.05 -3.84
C VAL A 13 4.68 20.11 -3.78
N SER A 14 4.40 21.31 -4.27
CA SER A 14 5.41 22.37 -4.38
C SER A 14 5.89 22.86 -3.01
N PRO A 15 7.09 23.46 -2.90
CA PRO A 15 7.54 24.06 -1.64
C PRO A 15 6.60 25.13 -1.09
N GLN A 16 5.90 25.85 -1.98
CA GLN A 16 4.88 26.85 -1.60
C GLN A 16 3.71 26.20 -0.88
N GLU A 17 3.13 25.14 -1.46
CA GLU A 17 2.00 24.40 -0.90
C GLU A 17 2.39 23.63 0.36
N GLN A 18 3.62 23.09 0.41
CA GLN A 18 4.14 22.42 1.60
C GLN A 18 4.25 23.33 2.83
N ARG A 19 4.26 24.67 2.65
CA ARG A 19 4.23 25.62 3.77
C ARG A 19 2.84 25.83 4.36
N LEU A 20 1.77 25.42 3.66
CA LEU A 20 0.39 25.60 4.12
C LEU A 20 0.03 24.65 5.26
N CYS A 21 0.66 23.47 5.31
CA CYS A 21 0.51 22.51 6.40
C CYS A 21 1.75 21.65 6.55
N ARG A 22 1.95 21.07 7.73
CA ARG A 22 3.11 20.23 8.00
C ARG A 22 3.01 18.92 7.21
N HIS A 23 4.00 18.68 6.35
CA HIS A 23 4.13 17.42 5.61
C HIS A 23 5.15 16.51 6.30
N HIS A 24 4.83 15.22 6.37
CA HIS A 24 5.72 14.17 6.84
C HIS A 24 5.99 13.17 5.71
N MET A 25 7.00 12.34 5.86
CA MET A 25 7.30 11.24 4.94
C MET A 25 7.46 11.68 3.46
N ILE A 26 7.98 12.89 3.24
CA ILE A 26 8.28 13.45 1.92
C ILE A 26 9.78 13.73 1.80
N SER A 27 10.39 13.41 0.65
CA SER A 27 11.78 13.75 0.34
C SER A 27 12.82 13.36 1.41
N PHE A 28 12.69 12.18 2.02
CA PHE A 28 13.59 11.75 3.10
C PHE A 28 14.46 10.54 2.73
N VAL A 29 14.09 9.80 1.68
CA VAL A 29 14.86 8.67 1.16
C VAL A 29 15.81 9.15 0.08
N ASP A 30 17.07 8.74 0.15
CA ASP A 30 18.03 8.96 -0.93
C ASP A 30 17.70 8.03 -2.11
N PRO A 31 17.53 8.54 -3.34
CA PRO A 31 17.23 7.71 -4.51
C PRO A 31 18.31 6.65 -4.82
N LEU A 32 19.53 6.79 -4.30
CA LEU A 32 20.60 5.80 -4.46
C LEU A 32 20.45 4.60 -3.51
N VAL A 33 19.56 4.66 -2.52
CA VAL A 33 19.23 3.50 -1.69
C VAL A 33 18.46 2.49 -2.54
N SER A 34 19.10 1.35 -2.80
CA SER A 34 18.58 0.30 -3.68
C SER A 34 17.36 -0.44 -3.11
N ASN A 35 17.22 -0.50 -1.78
CA ASN A 35 16.18 -1.26 -1.11
C ASN A 35 15.46 -0.38 -0.08
N TYR A 36 14.36 0.25 -0.49
CA TYR A 36 13.40 0.88 0.41
C TYR A 36 12.09 0.11 0.34
N THR A 37 11.67 -0.49 1.44
CA THR A 37 10.53 -1.40 1.50
C THR A 37 9.32 -0.79 2.19
N VAL A 38 8.18 -1.46 2.07
CA VAL A 38 6.97 -1.11 2.82
C VAL A 38 7.18 -1.19 4.33
N VAL A 39 8.04 -2.11 4.79
CA VAL A 39 8.35 -2.28 6.22
C VAL A 39 9.13 -1.07 6.71
N ASP A 40 10.13 -0.62 5.94
CA ASP A 40 10.88 0.60 6.26
C ASP A 40 9.99 1.84 6.31
N PHE A 41 9.00 1.92 5.43
CA PHE A 41 8.00 2.98 5.45
C PHE A 41 7.11 2.91 6.69
N ARG A 42 6.51 1.75 6.95
CA ARG A 42 5.63 1.51 8.10
C ARG A 42 6.33 1.90 9.39
N ASP A 43 7.53 1.38 9.61
CA ASP A 43 8.25 1.55 10.88
C ASP A 43 8.67 3.02 11.11
N LYS A 44 8.91 3.79 10.04
CA LYS A 44 9.14 5.23 10.12
C LYS A 44 7.87 6.07 10.25
N ALA A 45 6.77 5.65 9.64
CA ALA A 45 5.51 6.39 9.63
C ALA A 45 4.69 6.18 10.90
N VAL A 46 4.72 4.98 11.50
CA VAL A 46 3.93 4.64 12.71
C VAL A 46 4.18 5.62 13.87
N PRO A 47 5.43 5.99 14.22
CA PRO A 47 5.68 6.98 15.25
C PRO A 47 5.17 8.38 14.88
N VAL A 48 5.04 8.72 13.59
CA VAL A 48 4.57 10.04 13.17
C VAL A 48 3.06 10.16 13.34
N ILE A 49 2.31 9.10 13.02
CA ILE A 49 0.85 9.11 13.04
C ILE A 49 0.26 8.93 14.45
N SER A 50 1.08 8.66 15.47
CA SER A 50 0.59 8.45 16.84
C SER A 50 0.36 9.71 17.66
N PHE A 51 0.76 10.89 17.17
CA PHE A 51 0.77 12.13 17.95
C PHE A 51 -0.44 13.06 17.74
N ASP A 52 -1.15 12.96 16.61
CA ASP A 52 -2.26 13.85 16.19
C ASP A 52 -3.31 13.10 15.37
N ILE A 53 -4.35 13.78 14.87
CA ILE A 53 -5.28 13.25 13.84
C ILE A 53 -4.55 13.29 12.48
N PRO A 54 -3.96 12.18 12.02
CA PRO A 54 -3.08 12.20 10.86
C PRO A 54 -3.92 12.06 9.58
N ILE A 55 -3.60 12.87 8.57
CA ILE A 55 -4.15 12.70 7.22
C ILE A 55 -3.08 12.00 6.39
N VAL A 56 -3.33 10.74 6.05
CA VAL A 56 -2.45 9.95 5.19
C VAL A 56 -2.96 10.06 3.75
N VAL A 57 -2.10 10.54 2.85
CA VAL A 57 -2.41 10.71 1.42
C VAL A 57 -1.37 10.00 0.58
N GLY A 58 -1.80 9.23 -0.42
CA GLY A 58 -0.92 8.57 -1.37
C GLY A 58 -1.69 7.75 -2.39
N GLY A 59 -1.03 7.40 -3.50
CA GLY A 59 -1.60 6.54 -4.55
C GLY A 59 -1.12 5.08 -4.49
N THR A 60 -0.13 4.77 -3.65
CA THR A 60 0.40 3.41 -3.51
C THR A 60 -0.34 2.71 -2.36
N ASN A 61 -1.52 2.15 -2.65
CA ASN A 61 -2.43 1.57 -1.65
C ASN A 61 -1.74 0.60 -0.69
N TYR A 62 -0.85 -0.27 -1.18
CA TYR A 62 -0.14 -1.23 -0.33
C TYR A 62 0.69 -0.59 0.81
N TYR A 63 1.19 0.64 0.63
CA TYR A 63 1.89 1.35 1.70
C TYR A 63 0.91 1.88 2.75
N ILE A 64 -0.24 2.38 2.33
CA ILE A 64 -1.33 2.80 3.21
C ILE A 64 -1.87 1.57 3.97
N GLU A 65 -2.00 0.44 3.28
CA GLU A 65 -2.45 -0.82 3.86
C GLU A 65 -1.58 -1.25 5.04
N SER A 66 -0.26 -1.13 4.90
CA SER A 66 0.69 -1.44 5.98
C SER A 66 0.53 -0.61 7.25
N LEU A 67 -0.14 0.54 7.18
CA LEU A 67 -0.43 1.40 8.33
C LEU A 67 -1.80 1.12 8.93
N LEU A 68 -2.80 0.81 8.08
CA LEU A 68 -4.20 0.75 8.46
C LEU A 68 -4.61 -0.58 9.08
N TRP A 69 -4.09 -1.71 8.59
CA TRP A 69 -4.55 -3.03 9.03
C TRP A 69 -3.61 -3.66 10.05
N LYS A 70 -4.19 -4.35 11.04
CA LYS A 70 -3.45 -5.24 11.94
C LYS A 70 -3.07 -6.48 11.13
N VAL A 71 -1.77 -6.59 10.92
CA VAL A 71 -1.05 -7.69 10.24
C VAL A 71 -1.09 -7.65 8.72
N LEU A 72 0.12 -7.63 8.15
CA LEU A 72 0.49 -8.08 6.80
C LEU A 72 1.84 -8.80 6.94
N ILE A 73 1.83 -9.95 7.64
CA ILE A 73 2.97 -10.80 8.04
C ILE A 73 4.24 -10.05 8.48
N ASN A 74 4.44 -9.91 9.79
CA ASN A 74 5.65 -9.34 10.38
C ASN A 74 6.67 -10.45 10.68
N THR A 75 7.36 -10.96 9.65
CA THR A 75 8.47 -11.90 9.88
C THR A 75 9.67 -11.13 10.39
N LYS A 76 10.03 -11.34 11.67
CA LYS A 76 11.23 -10.79 12.29
C LYS A 76 12.53 -11.49 11.83
N VAL A 77 12.41 -12.44 10.91
CA VAL A 77 13.53 -13.26 10.42
C VAL A 77 14.20 -12.55 9.24
N PRO A 78 15.54 -12.63 9.12
CA PRO A 78 16.25 -12.11 7.96
C PRO A 78 15.62 -12.64 6.67
N ASP A 79 15.36 -11.73 5.74
CA ASP A 79 14.75 -12.03 4.46
C ASP A 79 15.67 -12.98 3.66
N ARG A 80 15.40 -14.30 3.71
CA ARG A 80 16.09 -15.31 2.88
C ARG A 80 15.66 -15.23 1.42
N LYS A 81 14.99 -14.15 1.00
CA LYS A 81 14.63 -13.84 -0.40
C LYS A 81 15.74 -14.18 -1.36
N MET A 82 16.97 -13.76 -1.04
CA MET A 82 18.10 -13.92 -1.95
C MET A 82 18.48 -15.38 -2.19
N GLU A 83 18.18 -16.30 -1.28
CA GLU A 83 18.48 -17.73 -1.46
C GLU A 83 17.37 -18.42 -2.26
N LEU A 84 16.11 -18.10 -1.98
CA LEU A 84 14.95 -18.67 -2.67
C LEU A 84 14.77 -18.10 -4.09
N GLU A 85 15.08 -16.82 -4.33
CA GLU A 85 14.99 -16.20 -5.65
C GLU A 85 15.96 -16.81 -6.69
N GLN A 86 17.03 -17.48 -6.23
CA GLN A 86 17.99 -18.19 -7.09
C GLN A 86 17.46 -19.54 -7.58
N LEU A 87 16.40 -20.06 -6.96
CA LEU A 87 15.76 -21.30 -7.39
C LEU A 87 14.88 -21.07 -8.63
N ASP A 88 14.67 -22.16 -9.37
CA ASP A 88 13.74 -22.14 -10.49
C ASP A 88 12.30 -21.88 -10.03
N SER A 89 11.54 -21.10 -10.81
CA SER A 89 10.15 -20.74 -10.46
C SER A 89 9.24 -21.95 -10.34
N ALA A 90 9.41 -22.96 -11.20
CA ALA A 90 8.57 -24.15 -11.16
C ALA A 90 8.88 -24.99 -9.91
N GLU A 91 10.15 -25.05 -9.52
CA GLU A 91 10.55 -25.74 -8.29
C GLU A 91 10.00 -25.05 -7.03
N LEU A 92 10.06 -23.71 -6.96
CA LEU A 92 9.44 -22.96 -5.86
C LEU A 92 7.93 -23.21 -5.78
N HIS A 93 7.24 -23.13 -6.92
CA HIS A 93 5.79 -23.33 -6.97
C HIS A 93 5.39 -24.77 -6.63
N ARG A 94 6.17 -25.76 -7.06
CA ARG A 94 6.01 -27.16 -6.69
C ARG A 94 6.13 -27.36 -5.18
N ARG A 95 7.15 -26.76 -4.55
CA ARG A 95 7.32 -26.80 -3.08
C ARG A 95 6.12 -26.16 -2.38
N LEU A 96 5.68 -24.98 -2.85
CA LEU A 96 4.52 -24.31 -2.27
C LEU A 96 3.27 -25.20 -2.37
N SER A 97 3.05 -25.84 -3.52
CA SER A 97 1.91 -26.75 -3.72
C SER A 97 1.88 -27.94 -2.75
N GLN A 98 3.03 -28.34 -2.17
CA GLN A 98 3.10 -29.44 -1.21
C GLN A 98 2.72 -29.00 0.21
N VAL A 99 3.00 -27.76 0.58
CA VAL A 99 2.80 -27.24 1.95
C VAL A 99 1.56 -26.36 2.08
N ASP A 100 1.17 -25.69 1.00
CA ASP A 100 0.06 -24.75 0.93
C ASP A 100 -0.54 -24.75 -0.50
N PRO A 101 -1.35 -25.79 -0.83
CA PRO A 101 -1.96 -25.92 -2.15
C PRO A 101 -2.95 -24.79 -2.47
N GLU A 102 -3.55 -24.18 -1.45
CA GLU A 102 -4.51 -23.09 -1.62
C GLU A 102 -3.79 -21.80 -2.06
N MET A 103 -2.67 -21.44 -1.43
CA MET A 103 -1.85 -20.32 -1.91
C MET A 103 -1.21 -20.62 -3.26
N ALA A 104 -0.77 -21.86 -3.50
CA ALA A 104 -0.22 -22.23 -4.80
C ALA A 104 -1.23 -22.06 -5.95
N ALA A 105 -2.52 -22.31 -5.70
CA ALA A 105 -3.58 -22.07 -6.68
C ALA A 105 -3.84 -20.57 -6.92
N LYS A 106 -3.65 -19.72 -5.90
CA LYS A 106 -3.82 -18.26 -5.99
C LYS A 106 -2.63 -17.56 -6.64
N LEU A 107 -1.42 -18.08 -6.51
CA LEU A 107 -0.18 -17.46 -6.99
C LEU A 107 0.30 -18.04 -8.31
N HIS A 108 0.59 -17.16 -9.27
CA HIS A 108 1.18 -17.58 -10.54
C HIS A 108 2.62 -18.12 -10.31
N PRO A 109 3.04 -19.23 -10.96
CA PRO A 109 4.38 -19.81 -10.76
C PRO A 109 5.54 -18.85 -11.02
N HIS A 110 5.38 -17.91 -11.96
CA HIS A 110 6.39 -16.88 -12.24
C HIS A 110 6.43 -15.72 -11.23
N ASP A 111 5.48 -15.64 -10.30
CA ASP A 111 5.45 -14.62 -9.25
C ASP A 111 6.41 -15.02 -8.11
N LYS A 112 7.68 -15.27 -8.46
CA LYS A 112 8.72 -15.89 -7.61
C LYS A 112 8.79 -15.25 -6.23
N ARG A 113 8.67 -13.92 -6.17
CA ARG A 113 8.71 -13.14 -4.92
C ARG A 113 7.59 -13.54 -3.97
N LYS A 114 6.35 -13.67 -4.45
CA LYS A 114 5.19 -14.02 -3.61
C LYS A 114 5.20 -15.50 -3.22
N VAL A 115 5.65 -16.35 -4.14
CA VAL A 115 5.81 -17.79 -3.89
C VAL A 115 6.87 -18.03 -2.81
N ALA A 116 8.07 -17.44 -2.97
CA ALA A 116 9.14 -17.52 -1.99
C ALA A 116 8.70 -16.96 -0.63
N ARG A 117 7.95 -15.85 -0.62
CA ARG A 117 7.39 -15.28 0.60
C ARG A 117 6.44 -16.25 1.31
N SER A 118 5.54 -16.91 0.57
CA SER A 118 4.58 -17.85 1.17
C SER A 118 5.26 -19.09 1.73
N LEU A 119 6.28 -19.60 1.04
CA LEU A 119 7.14 -20.67 1.55
C LEU A 119 7.87 -20.27 2.83
N GLN A 120 8.46 -19.08 2.85
CA GLN A 120 9.15 -18.56 4.02
C GLN A 120 8.21 -18.46 5.24
N VAL A 121 6.97 -17.99 5.03
CA VAL A 121 5.95 -17.94 6.10
C VAL A 121 5.70 -19.32 6.69
N PHE A 122 5.55 -20.33 5.84
CA PHE A 122 5.37 -21.71 6.28
C PHE A 122 6.61 -22.24 7.01
N GLU A 123 7.82 -22.01 6.50
CA GLU A 123 9.07 -22.43 7.14
C GLU A 123 9.26 -21.80 8.53
N GLU A 124 8.82 -20.55 8.71
CA GLU A 124 8.96 -19.81 9.97
C GLU A 124 7.89 -20.15 11.00
N THR A 125 6.66 -20.40 10.55
CA THR A 125 5.50 -20.57 11.45
C THR A 125 5.06 -22.03 11.58
N GLY A 126 5.39 -22.89 10.62
CA GLY A 126 4.84 -24.23 10.47
C GLY A 126 3.36 -24.25 10.00
N ILE A 127 2.76 -23.09 9.74
CA ILE A 127 1.35 -22.95 9.39
C ILE A 127 1.26 -22.48 7.92
N PRO A 128 0.37 -23.06 7.10
CA PRO A 128 0.13 -22.58 5.74
C PRO A 128 -0.17 -21.09 5.71
N HIS A 129 0.36 -20.39 4.72
CA HIS A 129 0.16 -18.95 4.59
C HIS A 129 -1.31 -18.62 4.27
N SER A 130 -2.02 -19.48 3.50
CA SER A 130 -3.47 -19.31 3.29
C SER A 130 -4.25 -19.30 4.60
N GLU A 131 -3.90 -20.18 5.53
CA GLU A 131 -4.58 -20.31 6.82
C GLU A 131 -4.38 -19.07 7.69
N ILE A 132 -3.16 -18.52 7.73
CA ILE A 132 -2.88 -17.26 8.45
C ILE A 132 -3.71 -16.11 7.86
N LEU A 133 -3.83 -16.03 6.54
CA LEU A 133 -4.63 -15.01 5.88
C LEU A 133 -6.13 -15.20 6.15
N GLN A 134 -6.60 -16.45 6.16
CA GLN A 134 -7.99 -16.76 6.49
C GLN A 134 -8.33 -16.36 7.93
N GLN A 135 -7.48 -16.72 8.90
CA GLN A 135 -7.67 -16.33 10.30
C GLN A 135 -7.75 -14.81 10.45
N GLN A 136 -6.92 -14.05 9.74
CA GLN A 136 -6.99 -12.58 9.74
C GLN A 136 -8.31 -12.06 9.18
N GLN A 137 -8.85 -12.68 8.13
CA GLN A 137 -10.12 -12.27 7.55
C GLN A 137 -11.31 -12.57 8.47
N GLU A 138 -11.22 -13.63 9.27
CA GLU A 138 -12.26 -14.07 10.21
C GLU A 138 -12.23 -13.30 11.55
N GLU A 139 -11.15 -12.59 11.87
CA GLU A 139 -11.08 -11.70 13.04
C GLU A 139 -12.14 -10.60 12.97
N GLU A 140 -12.65 -10.17 14.13
CA GLU A 140 -13.66 -9.11 14.21
C GLU A 140 -13.14 -7.78 13.64
N GLY A 141 -13.71 -7.37 12.50
CA GLY A 141 -13.27 -6.19 11.74
C GLY A 141 -12.29 -6.50 10.59
N GLY A 142 -11.97 -7.77 10.37
CA GLY A 142 -11.24 -8.27 9.20
C GLY A 142 -12.07 -8.22 7.91
N GLY A 143 -11.39 -8.32 6.77
CA GLY A 143 -12.03 -8.31 5.46
C GLY A 143 -11.08 -8.65 4.32
N PRO A 144 -11.50 -8.50 3.05
CA PRO A 144 -10.70 -8.90 1.88
C PRO A 144 -9.31 -8.24 1.78
N LEU A 145 -9.13 -7.10 2.47
CA LEU A 145 -7.89 -6.32 2.46
C LEU A 145 -6.94 -6.67 3.61
N GLY A 146 -7.33 -7.55 4.54
CA GLY A 146 -6.50 -8.00 5.65
C GLY A 146 -7.25 -8.15 6.98
N GLY A 147 -6.48 -8.19 8.07
CA GLY A 147 -6.98 -8.24 9.44
C GLY A 147 -7.77 -7.00 9.86
N PRO A 148 -8.14 -6.84 11.14
CA PRO A 148 -8.90 -5.68 11.60
C PRO A 148 -8.12 -4.38 11.49
N LEU A 149 -8.81 -3.25 11.40
CA LEU A 149 -8.15 -1.94 11.40
C LEU A 149 -7.34 -1.74 12.69
N LYS A 150 -6.12 -1.22 12.54
CA LYS A 150 -5.22 -0.82 13.61
C LYS A 150 -5.79 0.34 14.41
N TYR A 151 -6.52 1.24 13.74
CA TYR A 151 -7.15 2.41 14.36
C TYR A 151 -8.68 2.33 14.21
N PRO A 152 -9.43 2.22 15.32
CA PRO A 152 -10.88 1.95 15.30
C PRO A 152 -11.72 3.11 14.73
N HIS A 153 -11.20 4.34 14.73
CA HIS A 153 -11.91 5.53 14.26
C HIS A 153 -11.33 6.05 12.92
N SER A 154 -10.90 5.15 12.05
CA SER A 154 -10.37 5.51 10.73
C SER A 154 -11.49 5.95 9.78
N CYS A 155 -11.28 7.08 9.11
CA CYS A 155 -12.10 7.50 7.96
C CYS A 155 -11.27 7.32 6.69
N ILE A 156 -11.77 6.52 5.74
CA ILE A 156 -11.06 6.25 4.49
C ILE A 156 -11.88 6.82 3.33
N LEU A 157 -11.23 7.64 2.49
CA LEU A 157 -11.86 8.31 1.35
C LEU A 157 -11.14 7.88 0.06
N TRP A 158 -11.87 7.27 -0.86
CA TRP A 158 -11.37 6.99 -2.21
C TRP A 158 -11.69 8.17 -3.13
N LEU A 159 -10.65 8.70 -3.77
CA LEU A 159 -10.77 9.77 -4.74
C LEU A 159 -10.49 9.19 -6.13
N HIS A 160 -11.41 9.42 -7.04
CA HIS A 160 -11.27 9.05 -8.44
C HIS A 160 -11.08 10.33 -9.27
N ALA A 161 -10.08 10.33 -10.14
CA ALA A 161 -9.88 11.39 -11.11
C ALA A 161 -10.16 10.83 -12.51
N ASP A 162 -11.08 11.47 -13.24
CA ASP A 162 -11.30 11.14 -14.64
C ASP A 162 -10.11 11.62 -15.49
N GLN A 163 -9.66 10.79 -16.43
CA GLN A 163 -8.53 11.05 -17.31
C GLN A 163 -8.68 12.36 -18.12
N ALA A 164 -9.92 12.81 -18.36
CA ALA A 164 -10.21 14.09 -19.01
C ALA A 164 -9.84 15.33 -18.16
N GLY A 165 -9.67 15.18 -16.85
CA GLY A 165 -9.25 16.22 -15.91
C GLY A 165 -7.74 16.43 -15.82
N GLU A 166 -6.93 15.40 -16.11
CA GLU A 166 -5.46 15.48 -16.05
C GLU A 166 -4.91 16.43 -17.11
N SER A 167 -5.50 16.43 -18.32
CA SER A 167 -5.15 17.40 -19.38
C SER A 167 -5.49 18.84 -19.00
N ARG A 168 -6.49 19.08 -18.14
CA ARG A 168 -6.83 20.43 -17.64
C ARG A 168 -5.92 20.89 -16.52
N LEU A 169 -5.41 19.97 -15.68
CA LEU A 169 -4.43 20.31 -14.64
C LEU A 169 -3.05 20.62 -15.23
N LEU A 170 -2.65 19.92 -16.30
CA LEU A 170 -1.42 20.23 -17.04
C LEU A 170 -1.56 21.47 -17.94
N ALA A 171 -2.74 21.77 -18.46
CA ALA A 171 -3.01 22.98 -19.25
C ALA A 171 -3.38 24.23 -18.41
N GLY A 172 -3.53 24.08 -17.09
CA GLY A 172 -4.14 25.07 -16.19
C GLY A 172 -3.20 26.09 -15.55
N TRP A 173 -1.93 26.19 -15.97
CA TRP A 173 -1.02 27.28 -15.57
C TRP A 173 -1.26 28.56 -16.41
N GLY A 174 -2.53 28.92 -16.59
CA GLY A 174 -2.94 30.05 -17.43
C GLY A 174 -4.27 30.62 -16.97
N ARG A 175 -4.18 31.59 -16.05
CA ARG A 175 -5.24 32.47 -15.53
C ARG A 175 -6.08 31.91 -14.39
N ALA A 176 -5.78 32.41 -13.20
CA ALA A 176 -6.74 32.54 -12.13
C ALA A 176 -7.84 33.52 -12.55
N GLU A 177 -9.09 33.07 -12.55
CA GLU A 177 -10.25 33.96 -12.43
C GLU A 177 -11.23 33.32 -11.46
N SER A 178 -11.53 34.07 -10.39
CA SER A 178 -12.55 33.72 -9.42
C SER A 178 -13.91 33.70 -10.09
N LEU A 179 -14.71 32.67 -9.85
CA LEU A 179 -16.16 32.76 -10.02
C LEU A 179 -16.86 31.98 -8.92
N LEU A 180 -17.58 32.75 -8.11
CA LEU A 180 -18.49 32.33 -7.06
C LEU A 180 -19.75 31.67 -7.64
N LEU A 181 -20.38 30.83 -6.79
CA LEU A 181 -21.80 30.38 -6.73
C LEU A 181 -22.19 29.07 -7.46
N PRO A 182 -23.29 28.36 -7.05
CA PRO A 182 -23.91 28.22 -5.72
C PRO A 182 -24.23 26.75 -5.31
N ARG A 183 -24.79 26.58 -4.10
CA ARG A 183 -25.21 25.32 -3.47
C ARG A 183 -26.27 24.52 -4.26
N ARG A 184 -26.21 23.19 -4.07
CA ARG A 184 -27.20 22.09 -4.28
C ARG A 184 -27.17 21.35 -5.63
N ARG A 185 -26.76 20.07 -5.58
CA ARG A 185 -27.67 18.90 -5.58
C ARG A 185 -26.90 17.64 -5.19
N GLN A 186 -27.20 17.10 -4.00
CA GLN A 186 -27.08 15.68 -3.71
C GLN A 186 -28.16 14.95 -4.52
N GLN A 187 -27.82 13.83 -5.17
CA GLN A 187 -28.45 12.52 -4.96
C GLN A 187 -27.92 11.48 -5.96
N SER A 188 -27.57 10.33 -5.40
CA SER A 188 -27.60 8.95 -5.93
C SER A 188 -27.09 8.66 -7.35
N LEU A 189 -26.16 7.70 -7.44
CA LEU A 189 -26.42 6.40 -8.08
C LEU A 189 -25.29 5.42 -7.72
N TRP A 190 -25.62 4.46 -6.86
CA TRP A 190 -24.85 3.23 -6.62
C TRP A 190 -25.34 2.19 -7.62
N HIS A 191 -24.44 1.60 -8.42
CA HIS A 191 -24.64 0.28 -9.02
C HIS A 191 -23.33 -0.51 -8.97
N PRO A 192 -23.32 -1.71 -8.35
CA PRO A 192 -22.19 -2.62 -8.38
C PRO A 192 -22.24 -3.46 -9.66
N TRP A 193 -21.11 -3.62 -10.35
CA TRP A 193 -20.99 -4.59 -11.45
C TRP A 193 -20.25 -5.84 -10.99
N VAL A 194 -20.96 -6.93 -11.21
CA VAL A 194 -20.55 -8.34 -11.37
C VAL A 194 -19.29 -8.47 -12.21
#